data_AF-A0A653CRF6-F1
#
_entry.id   AF-A0A653CRF6-F1
#
_cell.length_a   1.000
_cell.length_b   1.000
_cell.length_c   1.000
_cell.angle_alpha   90.00
_cell.angle_beta   90.00
_cell.angle_gamma   90.00
#
_symmetry.space_group_name_H-M   'P 1'
#
loop_
_entity.id
_entity.type
_entity.pdbx_description
1 polymer ?
#
loop_
_entity_poly.entity_id
_entity_poly.type
_entity_poly.pdbx_seq_one_letter_code
_entity_poly.pdbx_strand_id
1 'polypeptide(L)'
;MAKAEQDCDDYYLDEMEAEVEDTLQQIDSKYCVVTAKCGDSFHQSLVALSQEFDSLGLPPLDLSQSSENLFKEVVDGAHYLVNLCRSTVVQTKNATTENRMIAARQSEVQHINNDLKNRIQKQEERRNLLENHIRRLKTEQLEAKQREEVLKQELQKTKRYYQSKEKGYVHDIKRLVKEKQKLEEKCGLDINIHSKDDCIKNLLVRYKQNEQVLKDTVTKMIDENRKLLEENLHLRGQT
;
A
#
# COMPACT_ATOMS: atom_id res chain seq x y z
N MET A 1 123.80 33.78 60.32
CA MET A 1 122.99 33.01 59.35
C MET A 1 121.50 33.21 59.53
N ALA A 2 120.98 33.52 60.73
CA ALA A 2 119.54 33.73 60.97
C ALA A 2 118.90 35.05 60.45
N LYS A 3 119.61 35.87 59.67
CA LYS A 3 119.05 37.14 59.11
C LYS A 3 118.68 37.05 57.62
N ALA A 4 119.14 36.02 56.92
CA ALA A 4 118.85 35.85 55.49
C ALA A 4 117.62 34.95 55.24
N GLU A 5 117.22 34.14 56.22
CA GLU A 5 115.99 33.33 56.14
C GLU A 5 114.74 34.16 56.47
N GLN A 6 114.86 35.19 57.32
CA GLN A 6 113.72 36.01 57.74
C GLN A 6 113.29 37.06 56.70
N ASP A 7 114.22 37.56 55.87
CA ASP A 7 113.90 38.49 54.76
C ASP A 7 113.32 37.76 53.54
N CYS A 8 113.54 36.44 53.38
CA CYS A 8 112.90 35.65 52.33
C CYS A 8 111.44 35.35 52.67
N ASP A 9 111.14 34.99 53.92
CA ASP A 9 109.78 34.64 54.34
C ASP A 9 108.82 35.85 54.30
N ASP A 10 109.30 37.07 54.63
CA ASP A 10 108.49 38.30 54.51
C ASP A 10 108.20 38.66 53.03
N TYR A 11 109.16 38.43 52.12
CA TYR A 11 108.96 38.70 50.68
C TYR A 11 107.96 37.73 50.05
N TYR A 12 107.99 36.45 50.47
CA TYR A 12 107.00 35.47 50.03
C TYR A 12 105.63 35.70 50.65
N LEU A 13 105.54 36.23 51.88
CA LEU A 13 104.25 36.61 52.47
C LEU A 13 103.63 37.80 51.72
N ASP A 14 104.41 38.85 51.45
CA ASP A 14 103.92 40.03 50.72
C ASP A 14 103.46 39.69 49.30
N GLU A 15 104.16 38.80 48.61
CA GLU A 15 103.80 38.37 47.26
C GLU A 15 102.53 37.50 47.28
N MET A 16 102.36 36.64 48.30
CA MET A 16 101.16 35.83 48.46
C MET A 16 99.95 36.65 48.93
N GLU A 17 100.15 37.66 49.78
CA GLU A 17 99.11 38.62 50.17
C GLU A 17 98.66 39.44 48.97
N ALA A 18 99.60 39.92 48.14
CA ALA A 18 99.27 40.63 46.91
C ALA A 18 98.50 39.76 45.90
N GLU A 19 98.86 38.48 45.77
CA GLU A 19 98.18 37.54 44.86
C GLU A 19 96.76 37.17 45.36
N VAL A 20 96.58 37.06 46.68
CA VAL A 20 95.27 36.87 47.33
C VAL A 20 94.41 38.13 47.19
N GLU A 21 94.98 39.33 47.36
CA GLU A 21 94.28 40.60 47.18
C GLU A 21 93.81 40.76 45.72
N ASP A 22 94.66 40.42 44.74
CA ASP A 22 94.34 40.50 43.31
C ASP A 22 93.25 39.49 42.92
N THR A 23 93.33 38.26 43.44
CA THR A 23 92.27 37.26 43.20
C THR A 23 90.95 37.62 43.88
N LEU A 24 90.98 38.18 45.10
CA LEU A 24 89.78 38.71 45.74
C LEU A 24 89.17 39.86 44.94
N GLN A 25 89.99 40.78 44.40
CA GLN A 25 89.52 41.85 43.51
C GLN A 25 88.91 41.30 42.22
N GLN A 26 89.50 40.27 41.62
CA GLN A 26 88.95 39.63 40.42
C GLN A 26 87.61 38.94 40.70
N ILE A 27 87.45 38.29 41.85
CA ILE A 27 86.19 37.69 42.27
C ILE A 27 85.14 38.77 42.53
N ASP A 28 85.49 39.82 43.28
CA ASP A 28 84.61 40.96 43.53
C ASP A 28 84.21 41.66 42.23
N SER A 29 85.08 41.74 41.23
CA SER A 29 84.72 42.33 39.93
C SER A 29 83.77 41.46 39.09
N LYS A 30 83.87 40.13 39.21
CA LYS A 30 83.03 39.17 38.46
C LYS A 30 81.64 39.00 39.07
N TYR A 31 81.54 39.09 40.40
CA TYR A 31 80.30 38.89 41.15
C TYR A 31 79.77 40.17 41.78
N CYS A 32 80.46 41.31 41.59
CA CYS A 32 79.88 42.61 41.85
C CYS A 32 78.55 42.66 41.14
N VAL A 33 77.48 42.88 41.91
CA VAL A 33 76.19 43.27 41.38
C VAL A 33 76.48 44.52 40.56
N VAL A 34 76.56 44.37 39.24
CA VAL A 34 76.53 45.50 38.33
C VAL A 34 75.20 46.15 38.61
N THR A 35 75.23 47.19 39.42
CA THR A 35 74.09 48.06 39.65
C THR A 35 73.90 48.77 38.33
N ALA A 36 73.15 48.13 37.44
CA ALA A 36 72.67 48.76 36.23
C ALA A 36 71.95 50.02 36.69
N LYS A 37 72.49 51.18 36.33
CA LYS A 37 71.74 52.43 36.45
C LYS A 37 70.48 52.23 35.62
N CYS A 38 69.34 52.06 36.29
CA CYS A 38 68.04 52.08 35.63
C CYS A 38 67.89 53.43 34.95
N GLY A 39 68.13 53.47 33.64
CA GLY A 39 67.86 54.63 32.83
C GLY A 39 66.35 54.78 32.59
N ASP A 40 65.95 55.95 32.09
CA ASP A 40 64.56 56.30 31.77
C ASP A 40 63.85 55.24 30.90
N SER A 41 64.59 54.47 30.11
CA SER A 41 64.05 53.38 29.28
C SER A 41 63.45 52.23 30.09
N PHE A 42 64.04 51.86 31.23
CA PHE A 42 63.52 50.79 32.07
C PHE A 42 62.20 51.20 32.74
N HIS A 43 62.12 52.45 33.19
CA HIS A 43 60.90 53.00 33.76
C HIS A 43 59.78 53.09 32.71
N GLN A 44 60.11 53.53 31.48
CA GLN A 44 59.15 53.52 30.35
C GLN A 44 58.66 52.10 30.01
N SER A 45 59.55 51.10 30.03
CA SER A 45 59.16 49.69 29.82
C SER A 45 58.24 49.17 30.92
N LEU A 46 58.46 49.54 32.18
CA LEU A 46 57.57 49.16 33.29
C LEU A 46 56.21 49.86 33.24
N VAL A 47 56.18 51.14 32.83
CA VAL A 47 54.92 51.86 32.59
C VAL A 47 54.13 51.19 31.47
N ALA A 48 54.78 50.85 30.35
CA ALA A 48 54.14 50.15 29.25
C ALA A 48 53.62 48.76 29.68
N LEU A 49 54.42 48.00 30.43
CA LEU A 49 54.02 46.69 30.94
C LEU A 49 52.83 46.79 31.91
N SER A 50 52.78 47.82 32.75
CA SER A 50 51.66 48.09 33.66
C SER A 50 50.37 48.38 32.89
N GLN A 51 50.45 49.15 31.81
CA GLN A 51 49.30 49.41 30.92
C GLN A 51 48.85 48.16 30.17
N GLU A 52 49.78 47.31 29.72
CA GLU A 52 49.46 46.04 29.09
C GLU A 52 48.78 45.08 30.08
N PHE A 53 49.25 45.03 31.32
CA PHE A 53 48.62 44.25 32.39
C PHE A 53 47.18 44.69 32.63
N ASP A 54 46.94 45.98 32.77
CA ASP A 54 45.59 46.53 32.93
C ASP A 54 44.69 46.22 31.73
N SER A 55 45.23 46.32 30.50
CA SER A 55 44.50 45.98 29.27
C SER A 55 44.09 44.50 29.17
N LEU A 56 44.85 43.63 29.85
CA LEU A 56 44.60 42.19 29.95
C LEU A 56 43.78 41.82 31.19
N GLY A 57 43.36 42.82 31.98
CA GLY A 57 42.62 42.64 33.23
C GLY A 57 43.46 42.13 34.41
N LEU A 58 44.77 42.30 34.34
CA LEU A 58 45.72 42.00 35.42
C LEU A 58 45.90 43.23 36.33
N PRO A 59 46.29 43.04 37.59
CA PRO A 59 46.63 44.14 38.48
C PRO A 59 47.79 44.98 37.88
N PRO A 60 47.65 46.31 37.77
CA PRO A 60 48.72 47.17 37.29
C PRO A 60 49.89 47.19 38.29
N LEU A 61 51.11 47.35 37.76
CA LEU A 61 52.34 47.42 38.57
C LEU A 61 52.40 48.75 39.32
N ASP A 62 52.67 48.70 40.63
CA ASP A 62 52.85 49.90 41.45
C ASP A 62 54.31 50.34 41.46
N LEU A 63 54.62 51.29 40.56
CA LEU A 63 55.97 51.85 40.36
C LEU A 63 56.53 52.60 41.57
N SER A 64 55.72 52.85 42.61
CA SER A 64 56.15 53.50 43.84
C SER A 64 56.79 52.55 44.86
N GLN A 65 56.70 51.24 44.64
CA GLN A 65 57.21 50.21 45.55
C GLN A 65 58.72 49.95 45.39
N SER A 66 59.28 49.18 46.33
CA SER A 66 60.67 48.71 46.25
C SER A 66 60.87 47.81 45.01
N SER A 67 62.08 47.81 44.46
CA SER A 67 62.43 47.00 43.29
C SER A 67 62.16 45.50 43.48
N GLU A 68 62.28 45.01 44.71
CA GLU A 68 62.04 43.61 45.06
C GLU A 68 60.55 43.25 45.01
N ASN A 69 59.68 44.14 45.49
CA ASN A 69 58.23 43.96 45.37
C ASN A 69 57.77 44.11 43.92
N LEU A 70 58.34 45.07 43.20
CA LEU A 70 58.02 45.29 41.78
C LEU A 70 58.38 44.07 40.92
N PHE A 71 59.55 43.48 41.19
CA PHE A 71 59.97 42.25 40.54
C PHE A 71 59.01 41.10 40.86
N LYS A 72 58.56 40.98 42.10
CA LYS A 72 57.57 39.97 42.51
C LYS A 72 56.23 40.15 41.79
N GLU A 73 55.72 41.38 41.69
CA GLU A 73 54.48 41.69 40.96
C GLU A 73 54.59 41.33 39.47
N VAL A 74 55.73 41.61 38.84
CA VAL A 74 56.00 41.22 37.44
C VAL A 74 56.02 39.70 37.28
N VAL A 75 56.67 38.97 38.19
CA VAL A 75 56.74 37.50 38.16
C VAL A 75 55.36 36.88 38.39
N ASP A 76 54.60 37.40 39.36
CA ASP A 76 53.25 36.94 39.68
C ASP A 76 52.28 37.21 38.51
N GLY A 77 52.37 38.40 37.90
CA GLY A 77 51.61 38.75 36.70
C GLY A 77 51.94 37.86 35.50
N ALA A 78 53.22 37.55 35.28
CA ALA A 78 53.64 36.60 34.25
C ALA A 78 53.11 35.19 34.52
N HIS A 79 53.11 34.73 35.77
CA HIS A 79 52.51 33.45 36.15
C HIS A 79 51.00 33.42 35.92
N TYR A 80 50.29 34.51 36.26
CA TYR A 80 48.86 34.61 35.99
C TYR A 80 48.57 34.58 34.48
N LEU A 81 49.34 35.31 33.69
CA LEU A 81 49.21 35.33 32.22
C LEU A 81 49.39 33.93 31.63
N VAL A 82 50.41 33.18 32.08
CA VAL A 82 50.64 31.80 31.64
C VAL A 82 49.45 30.90 31.99
N ASN A 83 48.89 31.05 33.19
CA ASN A 83 47.73 30.26 33.61
C ASN A 83 46.46 30.64 32.84
N LEU A 84 46.25 31.92 32.55
CA LEU A 84 45.17 32.41 31.71
C LEU A 84 45.28 31.84 30.30
N CYS A 85 46.45 31.95 29.65
CA CYS A 85 46.70 31.39 28.34
C CYS A 85 46.47 29.87 28.29
N ARG A 86 46.94 29.12 29.30
CA ARG A 86 46.69 27.67 29.41
C ARG A 86 45.19 27.38 29.49
N SER A 87 44.46 28.10 30.33
CA SER A 87 43.01 27.95 30.49
C SER A 87 42.27 28.23 29.17
N THR A 88 42.59 29.34 28.50
CA THR A 88 41.98 29.71 27.21
C THR A 88 42.27 28.69 26.11
N VAL A 89 43.49 28.15 26.03
CA VAL A 89 43.84 27.10 25.06
C VAL A 89 43.04 25.81 25.31
N VAL A 90 42.85 25.43 26.58
CA VAL A 90 42.02 24.26 26.92
C VAL A 90 40.55 24.51 26.55
N GLN A 91 40.01 25.68 26.88
CA GLN A 91 38.63 26.05 26.56
C GLN A 91 38.37 26.08 25.05
N THR A 92 39.26 26.69 24.28
CA THR A 92 39.16 26.75 22.81
C THR A 92 39.25 25.37 22.17
N LYS A 93 40.11 24.48 22.68
CA LYS A 93 40.19 23.08 22.22
C LYS A 93 38.89 22.32 22.51
N ASN A 94 38.33 22.49 23.70
CA ASN A 94 37.06 21.85 24.08
C ASN A 94 35.92 22.34 23.19
N ALA A 95 35.78 23.65 23.01
CA ALA A 95 34.77 24.25 22.13
C ALA A 95 34.92 23.76 20.67
N THR A 96 36.16 23.64 20.17
CA THR A 96 36.40 23.11 18.82
C THR A 96 35.96 21.65 18.69
N THR A 97 36.20 20.85 19.74
CA THR A 97 35.81 19.43 19.76
C THR A 97 34.29 19.28 19.81
N GLU A 98 33.61 20.08 20.63
CA GLU A 98 32.16 20.12 20.72
C GLU A 98 31.52 20.57 19.40
N ASN A 99 32.05 21.62 18.77
CA ASN A 99 31.58 22.09 17.47
C ASN A 99 31.71 21.00 16.38
N ARG A 100 32.81 20.22 16.38
CA ARG A 100 32.97 19.09 15.46
C ARG A 100 31.93 18.00 15.71
N MET A 101 31.63 17.70 16.98
CA MET A 101 30.58 16.73 17.33
C MET A 101 29.20 17.22 16.89
N ILE A 102 28.87 18.49 17.09
CA ILE A 102 27.60 19.09 16.65
C ILE A 102 27.50 19.04 15.14
N ALA A 103 28.55 19.42 14.40
CA ALA A 103 28.56 19.38 12.94
C ALA A 103 28.36 17.95 12.40
N ALA A 104 29.00 16.95 13.02
CA ALA A 104 28.80 15.55 12.66
C ALA A 104 27.35 15.10 12.86
N ARG A 105 26.75 15.39 14.03
CA ARG A 105 25.34 15.09 14.31
C ARG A 105 24.40 15.81 13.35
N GLN A 106 24.68 17.07 13.03
CA GLN A 106 23.86 17.85 12.12
C GLN A 106 23.90 17.26 10.70
N SER A 107 25.08 16.81 10.24
CA SER A 107 25.23 16.09 8.98
C SER A 107 24.44 14.78 8.96
N GLU A 108 24.48 14.00 10.04
CA GLU A 108 23.72 12.75 10.16
C GLU A 108 22.20 13.00 10.11
N VAL A 109 21.71 13.96 10.89
CA VAL A 109 20.30 14.37 10.88
C VAL A 109 19.86 14.82 9.49
N GLN A 110 20.72 15.56 8.78
CA GLN A 110 20.43 16.04 7.44
C GLN A 110 20.37 14.89 6.41
N HIS A 111 21.24 13.89 6.55
CA HIS A 111 21.17 12.66 5.75
C HIS A 111 19.85 11.91 5.99
N ILE A 112 19.50 11.69 7.26
CA ILE A 112 18.24 11.02 7.65
C ILE A 112 17.03 11.78 7.10
N ASN A 113 17.04 13.12 7.17
CA ASN A 113 15.96 13.96 6.64
C ASN A 113 15.80 13.78 5.13
N ASN A 114 16.91 13.77 4.38
CA ASN A 114 16.89 13.55 2.94
C ASN A 114 16.37 12.14 2.59
N ASP A 115 16.80 11.11 3.32
CA ASP A 115 16.30 9.74 3.13
C ASP A 115 14.80 9.64 3.39
N LEU A 116 14.31 10.26 4.46
CA LEU A 116 12.88 10.30 4.79
C LEU A 116 12.08 11.03 3.71
N LYS A 117 12.57 12.17 3.20
CA LYS A 117 11.94 12.88 2.07
C LYS A 117 11.83 11.98 0.84
N ASN A 118 12.90 11.28 0.48
CA ASN A 118 12.90 10.35 -0.66
C ASN A 118 11.90 9.20 -0.45
N ARG A 119 11.79 8.68 0.77
CA ARG A 119 10.81 7.62 1.10
C ARG A 119 9.38 8.13 1.02
N ILE A 120 9.11 9.34 1.50
CA ILE A 120 7.78 9.98 1.42
C ILE A 120 7.38 10.15 -0.05
N GLN A 121 8.26 10.71 -0.88
CA GLN A 121 7.98 10.91 -2.30
C GLN A 121 7.65 9.59 -3.02
N LYS A 122 8.43 8.52 -2.78
CA LYS A 122 8.13 7.19 -3.35
C LYS A 122 6.78 6.64 -2.91
N GLN A 123 6.37 6.89 -1.66
CA GLN A 123 5.06 6.46 -1.17
C GLN A 123 3.93 7.29 -1.78
N GLU A 124 4.12 8.59 -2.01
CA GLU A 124 3.15 9.44 -2.70
C GLU A 124 2.97 9.01 -4.16
N GLU A 125 4.05 8.72 -4.87
CA GLU A 125 3.99 8.16 -6.23
C GLU A 125 3.22 6.84 -6.26
N ARG A 126 3.50 5.94 -5.31
CA ARG A 126 2.78 4.66 -5.19
C ARG A 126 1.31 4.86 -4.86
N ARG A 127 0.96 5.81 -3.99
CA ARG A 127 -0.42 6.17 -3.66
C ARG A 127 -1.14 6.65 -4.92
N ASN A 128 -0.54 7.54 -5.70
CA ASN A 128 -1.14 8.08 -6.92
C ASN A 128 -1.39 6.97 -7.96
N LEU A 129 -0.46 6.02 -8.11
CA LEU A 129 -0.64 4.86 -8.97
C LEU A 129 -1.82 3.99 -8.52
N LEU A 130 -1.93 3.72 -7.22
CA LEU A 130 -3.04 2.94 -6.66
C LEU A 130 -4.39 3.66 -6.81
N GLU A 131 -4.44 4.97 -6.60
CA GLU A 131 -5.66 5.76 -6.80
C GLU A 131 -6.13 5.70 -8.26
N ASN A 132 -5.21 5.83 -9.22
CA ASN A 132 -5.53 5.70 -10.65
C ASN A 132 -6.03 4.29 -10.98
N HIS A 133 -5.41 3.25 -10.40
CA HIS A 133 -5.86 1.88 -10.58
C HIS A 133 -7.27 1.66 -10.02
N ILE A 134 -7.56 2.18 -8.82
CA ILE A 134 -8.90 2.11 -8.20
C ILE A 134 -9.93 2.83 -9.07
N ARG A 135 -9.61 4.02 -9.62
CA ARG A 135 -10.52 4.74 -10.53
C ARG A 135 -10.85 3.90 -11.76
N ARG A 136 -9.85 3.30 -12.40
CA ARG A 136 -10.05 2.42 -13.56
C ARG A 136 -10.95 1.23 -13.22
N LEU A 137 -10.67 0.53 -12.11
CA LEU A 137 -11.48 -0.60 -11.66
C LEU A 137 -12.93 -0.20 -11.37
N LYS A 138 -13.18 0.99 -10.81
CA LYS A 138 -14.53 1.50 -10.60
C LYS A 138 -15.28 1.72 -11.92
N THR A 139 -14.60 2.24 -12.94
CA THR A 139 -15.19 2.40 -14.28
C THR A 139 -15.50 1.05 -14.90
N GLU A 140 -14.55 0.12 -14.88
CA GLU A 140 -14.75 -1.25 -15.40
C GLU A 140 -15.89 -1.97 -14.67
N GLN A 141 -16.00 -1.80 -13.35
CA GLN A 141 -17.11 -2.34 -12.55
C GLN A 141 -18.46 -1.74 -12.95
N LEU A 142 -18.52 -0.43 -13.20
CA LEU A 142 -19.75 0.24 -13.63
C LEU A 142 -20.20 -0.27 -15.00
N GLU A 143 -19.28 -0.40 -15.95
CA GLU A 143 -19.56 -0.97 -17.27
C GLU A 143 -20.06 -2.41 -17.17
N ALA A 144 -19.41 -3.23 -16.34
CA ALA A 144 -19.82 -4.61 -16.12
C ALA A 144 -21.25 -4.71 -15.56
N LYS A 145 -21.60 -3.87 -14.57
CA LYS A 145 -22.96 -3.79 -14.02
C LYS A 145 -23.99 -3.37 -15.06
N GLN A 146 -23.66 -2.40 -15.90
CA GLN A 146 -24.55 -1.97 -16.99
C GLN A 146 -24.78 -3.10 -18.00
N ARG A 147 -23.73 -3.83 -18.39
CA ARG A 147 -23.85 -5.00 -19.28
C ARG A 147 -24.67 -6.11 -18.64
N GLU A 148 -24.47 -6.40 -17.36
CA GLU A 148 -25.24 -7.40 -16.62
C GLU A 148 -26.74 -7.06 -16.63
N GLU A 149 -27.09 -5.78 -16.42
CA GLU A 149 -28.48 -5.33 -16.42
C GLU A 149 -29.13 -5.48 -17.80
N VAL A 150 -28.43 -5.11 -18.87
CA VAL A 150 -28.91 -5.31 -20.25
C VAL A 150 -29.16 -6.80 -20.52
N LEU A 151 -28.21 -7.66 -20.17
CA LEU A 151 -28.34 -9.11 -20.36
C LEU A 151 -29.49 -9.71 -19.54
N LYS A 152 -29.74 -9.22 -18.32
CA LYS A 152 -30.91 -9.62 -17.50
C LYS A 152 -32.21 -9.25 -18.20
N GLN A 153 -32.30 -8.06 -18.77
CA GLN A 153 -33.48 -7.63 -19.51
C GLN A 153 -33.70 -8.45 -20.78
N GLU A 154 -32.65 -8.74 -21.54
CA GLU A 154 -32.72 -9.61 -22.72
C GLU A 154 -33.14 -11.05 -22.36
N LEU A 155 -32.61 -11.60 -21.27
CA LEU A 155 -33.00 -12.90 -20.76
C LEU A 155 -34.49 -12.94 -20.39
N GLN A 156 -34.98 -11.90 -19.71
CA GLN A 156 -36.40 -11.80 -19.39
C GLN A 156 -37.28 -11.69 -20.63
N LYS A 157 -36.90 -10.89 -21.62
CA LYS A 157 -37.60 -10.78 -22.91
C LYS A 157 -37.68 -12.14 -23.61
N THR A 158 -36.53 -12.83 -23.68
CA THR A 158 -36.41 -14.16 -24.28
C THR A 158 -37.28 -15.18 -23.56
N LYS A 159 -37.27 -15.18 -22.21
CA LYS A 159 -38.13 -16.06 -21.39
C LYS A 159 -39.61 -15.82 -21.68
N ARG A 160 -40.05 -14.56 -21.76
CA ARG A 160 -41.45 -14.21 -22.09
C ARG A 160 -41.83 -14.67 -23.50
N TYR A 161 -40.93 -14.49 -24.47
CA TYR A 161 -41.13 -14.94 -25.84
C TYR A 161 -41.36 -16.45 -25.93
N TYR A 162 -40.49 -17.25 -25.30
CA TYR A 162 -40.64 -18.71 -25.29
C TYR A 162 -41.90 -19.17 -24.55
N GLN A 163 -42.23 -18.57 -23.40
CA GLN A 163 -43.48 -18.86 -22.69
C GLN A 163 -44.72 -18.54 -23.53
N SER A 164 -44.68 -17.46 -24.33
CA SER A 164 -45.77 -17.13 -25.25
C SER A 164 -45.89 -18.15 -26.38
N LYS A 165 -44.77 -18.57 -26.97
CA LYS A 165 -44.73 -19.61 -28.01
C LYS A 165 -45.23 -20.95 -27.50
N GLU A 166 -44.79 -21.36 -26.31
CA GLU A 166 -45.25 -22.58 -25.64
C GLU A 166 -46.77 -22.57 -25.45
N LYS A 167 -47.33 -21.47 -24.93
CA LYS A 167 -48.79 -21.31 -24.81
C LYS A 167 -49.50 -21.39 -26.17
N GLY A 168 -48.91 -20.82 -27.22
CA GLY A 168 -49.40 -20.94 -28.59
C GLY A 168 -49.48 -22.40 -29.06
N TYR A 169 -48.37 -23.15 -28.92
CA TYR A 169 -48.35 -24.57 -29.28
C TYR A 169 -49.32 -25.40 -28.47
N VAL A 170 -49.47 -25.13 -27.17
CA VAL A 170 -50.48 -25.80 -26.33
C VAL A 170 -51.90 -25.54 -26.86
N HIS A 171 -52.19 -24.32 -27.31
CA HIS A 171 -53.48 -24.00 -27.92
C HIS A 171 -53.68 -24.71 -29.27
N ASP A 172 -52.64 -24.74 -30.10
CA ASP A 172 -52.65 -25.42 -31.40
C ASP A 172 -52.89 -26.92 -31.25
N ILE A 173 -52.18 -27.57 -30.32
CA ILE A 173 -52.37 -28.98 -29.98
C ILE A 173 -53.82 -29.22 -29.54
N LYS A 174 -54.35 -28.41 -28.61
CA LYS A 174 -55.74 -28.56 -28.16
C LYS A 174 -56.75 -28.41 -29.30
N ARG A 175 -56.50 -27.50 -30.23
CA ARG A 175 -57.33 -27.31 -31.42
C ARG A 175 -57.27 -28.53 -32.34
N LEU A 176 -56.06 -29.02 -32.65
CA LEU A 176 -55.87 -30.20 -33.50
C LEU A 176 -56.49 -31.46 -32.87
N VAL A 177 -56.38 -31.64 -31.55
CA VAL A 177 -57.04 -32.75 -30.83
C VAL A 177 -58.56 -32.67 -30.97
N LYS A 178 -59.16 -31.49 -30.82
CA LYS A 178 -60.61 -31.31 -31.04
C LYS A 178 -61.02 -31.54 -32.48
N GLU A 179 -60.22 -31.09 -33.44
CA GLU A 179 -60.50 -31.30 -34.86
C GLU A 179 -60.41 -32.79 -35.22
N LYS A 180 -59.38 -33.49 -34.71
CA LYS A 180 -59.25 -34.94 -34.81
C LYS A 180 -60.50 -35.64 -34.25
N GLN A 181 -60.95 -35.28 -33.05
CA GLN A 181 -62.17 -35.86 -32.45
C GLN A 181 -63.40 -35.63 -33.33
N LYS A 182 -63.59 -34.41 -33.85
CA LYS A 182 -64.71 -34.12 -34.78
C LYS A 182 -64.63 -34.92 -36.07
N LEU A 183 -63.43 -35.14 -36.60
CA LEU A 183 -63.24 -35.97 -37.80
C LEU A 183 -63.53 -37.44 -37.48
N GLU A 184 -63.07 -37.96 -36.34
CA GLU A 184 -63.40 -39.30 -35.87
C GLU A 184 -64.92 -39.49 -35.69
N GLU A 185 -65.63 -38.51 -35.12
CA GLU A 185 -67.10 -38.50 -35.01
C GLU A 185 -67.78 -38.49 -36.38
N LYS A 186 -67.35 -37.61 -37.31
CA LYS A 186 -67.91 -37.56 -38.67
C LYS A 186 -67.65 -38.84 -39.45
N CYS A 187 -66.44 -39.38 -39.36
CA CYS A 187 -66.12 -40.67 -39.94
C CYS A 187 -66.97 -41.77 -39.29
N GLY A 188 -67.16 -41.78 -37.97
CA GLY A 188 -68.06 -42.73 -37.30
C GLY A 188 -69.54 -42.60 -37.72
N LEU A 189 -69.99 -41.40 -38.08
CA LEU A 189 -71.34 -41.14 -38.59
C LEU A 189 -71.51 -41.53 -40.06
N ASP A 190 -70.51 -41.28 -40.91
CA ASP A 190 -70.51 -41.71 -42.33
C ASP A 190 -70.26 -43.22 -42.47
N ILE A 191 -69.53 -43.79 -41.51
CA ILE A 191 -69.32 -45.22 -41.29
C ILE A 191 -70.45 -45.73 -40.38
N ASN A 192 -71.70 -45.40 -40.71
CA ASN A 192 -72.84 -46.21 -40.29
C ASN A 192 -72.79 -47.51 -41.11
N ILE A 193 -71.77 -48.34 -40.83
CA ILE A 193 -71.68 -49.70 -41.36
C ILE A 193 -72.79 -50.46 -40.68
N HIS A 194 -73.98 -50.43 -41.27
CA HIS A 194 -74.74 -51.67 -41.31
C HIS A 194 -73.83 -52.68 -42.00
N SER A 195 -73.41 -53.71 -41.26
CA SER A 195 -72.66 -54.81 -41.85
C SER A 195 -73.42 -55.26 -43.10
N LYS A 196 -72.72 -55.54 -44.20
CA LYS A 196 -73.35 -56.15 -45.38
C LYS A 196 -74.21 -57.35 -44.96
N ASP A 197 -73.77 -58.07 -43.93
CA ASP A 197 -74.48 -59.20 -43.36
C ASP A 197 -75.80 -58.82 -42.70
N ASP A 198 -75.88 -57.69 -41.98
CA ASP A 198 -77.13 -57.23 -41.37
C ASP A 198 -78.14 -56.76 -42.44
N CYS A 199 -77.63 -56.11 -43.49
CA CYS A 199 -78.47 -55.69 -44.62
C CYS A 199 -79.01 -56.91 -45.38
N ILE A 200 -78.15 -57.90 -45.65
CA ILE A 200 -78.52 -59.18 -46.28
C ILE A 200 -79.50 -59.96 -45.40
N LYS A 201 -79.28 -60.00 -44.07
CA LYS A 201 -80.16 -60.69 -43.12
C LYS A 201 -81.56 -60.06 -43.10
N ASN A 202 -81.65 -58.74 -43.05
CA ASN A 202 -82.94 -58.03 -43.12
C ASN A 202 -83.65 -58.25 -44.46
N LEU A 203 -82.89 -58.27 -45.56
CA LEU A 203 -83.43 -58.58 -46.88
C LEU A 203 -83.97 -60.01 -46.94
N LEU A 204 -83.22 -60.99 -46.43
CA LEU A 204 -83.63 -62.40 -46.34
C LEU A 204 -84.89 -62.60 -45.49
N VAL A 205 -85.02 -61.88 -44.37
CA VAL A 205 -86.23 -61.93 -43.53
C VAL A 205 -87.45 -61.44 -44.31
N ARG A 206 -87.33 -60.31 -45.04
CA ARG A 206 -88.41 -59.81 -45.89
C ARG A 206 -88.75 -60.77 -47.03
N TYR A 207 -87.76 -61.36 -47.68
CA TYR A 207 -88.00 -62.35 -48.72
C TYR A 207 -88.73 -63.58 -48.18
N LYS A 208 -88.35 -64.12 -47.01
CA LYS A 208 -89.07 -65.23 -46.39
C LYS A 208 -90.51 -64.88 -46.02
N GLN A 209 -90.76 -63.67 -45.53
CA GLN A 209 -92.12 -63.20 -45.26
C GLN A 209 -92.95 -63.13 -46.54
N ASN A 210 -92.40 -62.56 -47.61
CA ASN A 210 -93.08 -62.49 -48.90
C ASN A 210 -93.33 -63.88 -49.51
N GLU A 211 -92.36 -64.79 -49.40
CA GLU A 211 -92.49 -66.17 -49.83
C GLU A 211 -93.64 -66.86 -49.08
N GLN A 212 -93.77 -66.63 -47.77
CA GLN A 212 -94.88 -67.18 -46.98
C GLN A 212 -96.22 -66.62 -47.43
N VAL A 213 -96.33 -65.30 -47.64
CA VAL A 213 -97.55 -64.66 -48.15
C VAL A 213 -97.94 -65.24 -49.52
N LEU A 214 -96.96 -65.48 -50.40
CA LEU A 214 -97.22 -66.09 -51.71
C LEU A 214 -97.69 -67.54 -51.58
N LYS A 215 -97.07 -68.35 -50.70
CA LYS A 215 -97.52 -69.73 -50.43
C LYS A 215 -98.96 -69.76 -49.90
N ASP A 216 -99.28 -68.88 -48.96
CA ASP A 216 -100.63 -68.77 -48.40
C ASP A 216 -101.64 -68.35 -49.49
N THR A 217 -101.24 -67.43 -50.38
CA THR A 217 -102.08 -66.97 -51.50
C THR A 217 -102.33 -68.08 -52.50
N VAL A 218 -101.28 -68.83 -52.89
CA VAL A 218 -101.43 -69.98 -53.81
C VAL A 218 -102.33 -71.05 -53.20
N THR A 219 -102.17 -71.32 -51.90
CA THR A 219 -103.01 -72.31 -51.20
C THR A 219 -104.47 -71.87 -51.22
N LYS A 220 -104.76 -70.60 -50.93
CA LYS A 220 -106.11 -70.04 -51.05
C LYS A 220 -106.68 -70.15 -52.46
N MET A 221 -105.88 -69.85 -53.48
CA MET A 221 -106.33 -69.99 -54.88
C MET A 221 -106.62 -71.45 -55.27
N ILE A 222 -105.82 -72.41 -54.77
CA ILE A 222 -106.08 -73.84 -54.99
C ILE A 222 -107.38 -74.25 -54.32
N ASP A 223 -107.61 -73.83 -53.07
CA ASP A 223 -108.84 -74.13 -52.34
C ASP A 223 -110.07 -73.48 -52.98
N GLU A 224 -109.97 -72.24 -53.45
CA GLU A 224 -111.02 -71.56 -54.21
C GLU A 224 -111.32 -72.26 -55.54
N ASN A 225 -110.30 -72.63 -56.30
CA ASN A 225 -110.49 -73.39 -57.54
C ASN A 225 -111.13 -74.75 -57.26
N ARG A 226 -110.76 -75.42 -56.17
CA ARG A 226 -111.39 -76.69 -55.76
C ARG A 226 -112.86 -76.50 -55.42
N LYS A 227 -113.21 -75.45 -54.68
CA LYS A 227 -114.61 -75.10 -54.39
C LYS A 227 -115.39 -74.78 -55.65
N LEU A 228 -114.83 -73.97 -56.55
CA LEU A 228 -115.45 -73.65 -57.84
C LEU A 228 -115.64 -74.92 -58.69
N LEU A 229 -114.70 -75.86 -58.66
CA LEU A 229 -114.81 -77.14 -59.36
C LEU A 229 -115.94 -78.00 -58.74
N GLU A 230 -116.02 -78.08 -57.41
CA GLU A 230 -117.08 -78.77 -56.67
C GLU A 230 -118.46 -78.14 -56.95
N GLU A 231 -118.56 -76.81 -56.98
CA GLU A 231 -119.77 -76.06 -57.36
C GLU A 231 -120.15 -76.30 -58.83
N ASN A 232 -119.19 -76.30 -59.76
CA ASN A 232 -119.45 -76.57 -61.19
C ASN A 232 -119.95 -78.00 -61.42
N LEU A 233 -119.39 -78.98 -60.68
CA LEU A 233 -119.86 -80.36 -60.68
C LEU A 233 -121.27 -80.48 -60.07
N HIS A 234 -121.57 -79.73 -59.01
CA HIS A 234 -122.91 -79.70 -58.42
C HIS A 234 -123.95 -79.09 -59.38
N LEU A 235 -123.61 -78.00 -60.07
CA LEU A 235 -124.46 -77.36 -61.09
C LEU A 235 -124.67 -78.24 -62.32
N ARG A 236 -123.67 -79.03 -62.74
CA ARG A 236 -123.81 -80.04 -63.80
C ARG A 236 -124.59 -81.29 -63.38
N GLY A 237 -124.75 -81.54 -62.07
CA GLY A 237 -125.56 -82.64 -61.53
C GLY A 237 -127.05 -82.32 -61.36
N GLN A 238 -127.48 -81.09 -61.67
CA GLN A 238 -128.88 -80.62 -61.61
C GLN A 238 -129.51 -80.36 -63.00
N THR A 239 -128.91 -80.90 -64.07
CA THR A 239 -129.48 -81.02 -65.42
C THR A 239 -129.53 -82.47 -65.84
#